data_AF-A0A1H3G5N6-F1
#
_entry.id   AF-A0A1H3G5N6-F1
#
_cell.length_a   1.000
_cell.length_b   1.000
_cell.length_c   1.000
_cell.angle_alpha   90.00
_cell.angle_beta   90.00
_cell.angle_gamma   90.00
#
_symmetry.space_group_name_H-M   'P 1'
#
loop_
_entity.id
_entity.type
_entity.pdbx_description
1 polymer ?
#
loop_
_entity_poly.entity_id
_entity_poly.type
_entity_poly.pdbx_seq_one_letter_code
_entity_poly.pdbx_strand_id
1 'polypeptide(L)'
;MNYELLEKELKKRLEYPYVWGKRQNNSLDKETNFIYKTFLFEDLLNKIEQDFSGKQNYINIKNYALNRWYNYWSAKAVEEIFCEHSFVKAHLNSKDKYVDFYIQKIPFDHKTTVFPKGFKKSVPYAHTHKLELINWLYANQSQQQRKHLKNRLFVVLVNMNDENQHWKLKAEILWLKEIVSAYLRTFEPQKLTSFTFENSAIKADIIWAVK
;
A
#
# COMPACT_ATOMS: atom_id res chain seq x y z
N MET A 1 6.47 -10.34 -12.46
CA MET A 1 5.07 -9.94 -12.75
C MET A 1 5.07 -9.08 -14.00
N ASN A 2 4.03 -9.13 -14.84
CA ASN A 2 3.91 -8.20 -15.96
C ASN A 2 3.32 -6.87 -15.47
N TYR A 3 4.19 -5.87 -15.22
CA TYR A 3 3.78 -4.58 -14.65
C TYR A 3 2.93 -3.75 -15.60
N GLU A 4 3.19 -3.78 -16.90
CA GLU A 4 2.40 -3.06 -17.90
C GLU A 4 0.96 -3.57 -17.93
N LEU A 5 0.78 -4.89 -17.90
CA LEU A 5 -0.54 -5.49 -17.85
C LEU A 5 -1.23 -5.17 -16.52
N LEU A 6 -0.54 -5.34 -15.39
CA LEU A 6 -1.15 -5.04 -14.09
C LEU A 6 -1.56 -3.57 -13.97
N GLU A 7 -0.72 -2.63 -14.41
CA GLU A 7 -1.06 -1.21 -14.42
C GLU A 7 -2.32 -0.94 -15.24
N LYS A 8 -2.45 -1.55 -16.43
CA LYS A 8 -3.67 -1.45 -17.26
C LYS A 8 -4.90 -1.98 -16.50
N GLU A 9 -4.80 -3.13 -15.83
CA GLU A 9 -5.90 -3.68 -15.03
C GLU A 9 -6.24 -2.80 -13.82
N LEU A 10 -5.26 -2.29 -13.09
CA LEU A 10 -5.45 -1.37 -11.96
C LEU A 10 -6.09 -0.05 -12.41
N LYS A 11 -5.80 0.43 -13.63
CA LYS A 11 -6.39 1.64 -14.18
C LYS A 11 -7.89 1.50 -14.48
N LYS A 12 -8.37 0.31 -14.86
CA LYS A 12 -9.81 0.04 -15.03
C LYS A 12 -10.59 0.26 -13.72
N ARG A 13 -9.97 -0.01 -12.58
CA ARG A 13 -10.59 0.26 -11.27
C ARG A 13 -10.90 1.75 -11.05
N LEU A 14 -10.18 2.67 -11.70
CA LEU A 14 -10.31 4.11 -11.46
C LEU A 14 -11.66 4.68 -11.91
N GLU A 15 -12.40 3.97 -12.76
CA GLU A 15 -13.75 4.33 -13.23
C GLU A 15 -14.82 4.15 -12.13
N TYR A 16 -14.50 3.43 -11.04
CA TYR A 16 -15.44 3.14 -9.97
C TYR A 16 -15.16 3.99 -8.72
N PRO A 17 -16.16 4.31 -7.87
CA PRO A 17 -15.95 5.09 -6.65
C PRO A 17 -15.02 4.38 -5.65
N TYR A 18 -14.06 5.10 -5.05
CA TYR A 18 -13.20 4.56 -3.98
C TYR A 18 -13.85 4.79 -2.60
N VAL A 19 -14.84 3.97 -2.26
CA VAL A 19 -15.65 4.11 -1.03
C VAL A 19 -15.57 2.82 -0.21
N TRP A 20 -15.26 2.92 1.08
CA TRP A 20 -15.15 1.74 1.96
C TRP A 20 -16.44 1.35 2.68
N GLY A 21 -17.44 2.23 2.75
CA GLY A 21 -18.71 1.94 3.42
C GLY A 21 -18.58 1.76 4.94
N LYS A 22 -19.41 0.89 5.54
CA LYS A 22 -19.37 0.57 6.98
C LYS A 22 -18.08 -0.18 7.35
N ARG A 23 -17.69 -0.07 8.63
CA ARG A 23 -16.44 -0.63 9.19
C ARG A 23 -16.22 -2.10 8.79
N GLN A 24 -15.01 -2.39 8.33
CA GLN A 24 -14.54 -3.72 7.94
C GLN A 24 -14.87 -4.76 9.02
N ASN A 25 -15.41 -5.92 8.63
CA ASN A 25 -15.63 -7.04 9.52
C ASN A 25 -15.08 -8.33 8.91
N ASN A 26 -14.81 -9.32 9.76
CA ASN A 26 -14.17 -10.58 9.35
C ASN A 26 -15.01 -11.38 8.34
N SER A 27 -16.33 -11.14 8.23
CA SER A 27 -17.20 -11.83 7.26
C SER A 27 -16.92 -11.33 5.84
N LEU A 28 -16.97 -10.01 5.64
CA LEU A 28 -16.68 -9.39 4.34
C LEU A 28 -15.28 -9.74 3.86
N ASP A 29 -14.32 -9.85 4.78
CA ASP A 29 -12.98 -10.28 4.43
C ASP A 29 -12.93 -11.70 3.88
N LYS A 30 -13.65 -12.65 4.51
CA LYS A 30 -13.73 -14.04 4.04
C LYS A 30 -14.46 -14.14 2.71
N GLU A 31 -15.59 -13.46 2.58
CA GLU A 31 -16.43 -13.46 1.37
C GLU A 31 -15.68 -12.94 0.14
N THR A 32 -14.76 -11.99 0.33
CA THR A 32 -14.03 -11.36 -0.78
C THR A 32 -12.62 -11.93 -0.99
N ASN A 33 -12.26 -13.08 -0.42
CA ASN A 33 -10.89 -13.64 -0.51
C ASN A 33 -10.46 -14.03 -1.92
N PHE A 34 -11.40 -14.21 -2.86
CA PHE A 34 -11.08 -14.47 -4.26
C PHE A 34 -10.21 -13.36 -4.87
N ILE A 35 -10.26 -12.12 -4.35
CA ILE A 35 -9.46 -10.99 -4.85
C ILE A 35 -7.95 -11.25 -4.87
N TYR A 36 -7.44 -12.12 -3.99
CA TYR A 36 -6.02 -12.49 -3.95
C TYR A 36 -5.59 -13.41 -5.09
N LYS A 37 -6.54 -14.05 -5.77
CA LYS A 37 -6.31 -15.00 -6.86
C LYS A 37 -6.84 -14.48 -8.21
N THR A 38 -7.63 -13.41 -8.20
CA THR A 38 -8.22 -12.82 -9.40
C THR A 38 -7.32 -11.70 -9.92
N PHE A 39 -6.63 -11.94 -11.02
CA PHE A 39 -5.69 -10.98 -11.60
C PHE A 39 -6.38 -9.98 -12.55
N LEU A 40 -7.22 -10.44 -13.48
CA LEU A 40 -7.89 -9.55 -14.43
C LEU A 40 -9.05 -8.80 -13.75
N PHE A 41 -9.20 -7.52 -14.05
CA PHE A 41 -10.26 -6.71 -13.47
C PHE A 41 -11.65 -7.13 -13.94
N GLU A 42 -11.76 -7.64 -15.17
CA GLU A 42 -13.01 -8.16 -15.72
C GLU A 42 -13.46 -9.42 -14.97
N ASP A 43 -12.55 -10.36 -14.69
CA ASP A 43 -12.83 -11.54 -13.89
C ASP A 43 -13.28 -11.18 -12.47
N LEU A 44 -12.71 -10.11 -11.91
CA LEU A 44 -13.11 -9.58 -10.61
C LEU A 44 -14.56 -9.10 -10.63
N LEU A 45 -14.94 -8.33 -11.65
CA LEU A 45 -16.32 -7.86 -11.82
C LEU A 45 -17.28 -9.04 -11.97
N ASN A 46 -16.98 -9.96 -12.89
CA ASN A 46 -17.81 -11.13 -13.14
C ASN A 46 -18.01 -11.99 -11.89
N LYS A 47 -16.94 -12.20 -11.10
CA LYS A 47 -17.05 -12.92 -9.83
C LYS A 47 -17.93 -12.18 -8.82
N ILE A 48 -17.81 -10.85 -8.74
CA ILE A 48 -18.63 -10.03 -7.84
C ILE A 48 -20.11 -10.12 -8.23
N GLU A 49 -20.43 -10.01 -9.53
CA GLU A 49 -21.81 -10.09 -10.01
C GLU A 49 -22.41 -11.48 -9.75
N GLN A 50 -21.67 -12.54 -10.09
CA GLN A 50 -22.11 -13.92 -9.90
C GLN A 50 -22.43 -14.24 -8.44
N ASP A 51 -21.57 -13.81 -7.50
CA ASP A 51 -21.66 -14.24 -6.10
C ASP A 51 -22.55 -13.31 -5.23
N PHE A 52 -22.72 -12.05 -5.63
CA PHE A 52 -23.30 -11.03 -4.74
C PHE A 52 -24.44 -10.20 -5.32
N SER A 53 -24.74 -10.24 -6.64
CA SER A 53 -25.78 -9.39 -7.26
C SER A 53 -27.16 -9.49 -6.58
N GLY A 54 -27.52 -10.67 -6.08
CA GLY A 54 -28.78 -10.89 -5.35
C GLY A 54 -28.77 -10.46 -3.87
N LYS A 55 -27.66 -9.97 -3.31
CA LYS A 55 -27.57 -9.61 -1.89
C LYS A 55 -28.06 -8.18 -1.64
N GLN A 56 -28.79 -7.98 -0.54
CA GLN A 56 -29.31 -6.66 -0.14
C GLN A 56 -28.20 -5.60 0.02
N ASN A 57 -26.99 -6.01 0.42
CA ASN A 57 -25.82 -5.15 0.61
C ASN A 57 -24.81 -5.21 -0.55
N TYR A 58 -25.25 -5.67 -1.73
CA TYR A 58 -24.41 -5.87 -2.92
C TYR A 58 -23.46 -4.70 -3.22
N ILE A 59 -23.97 -3.46 -3.27
CA ILE A 59 -23.15 -2.26 -3.57
C ILE A 59 -21.99 -2.09 -2.56
N ASN A 60 -22.23 -2.38 -1.29
CA ASN A 60 -21.20 -2.31 -0.26
C ASN A 60 -20.15 -3.42 -0.47
N ILE A 61 -20.58 -4.66 -0.74
CA ILE A 61 -19.68 -5.79 -1.00
C ILE A 61 -18.83 -5.52 -2.26
N LYS A 62 -19.44 -5.02 -3.34
CA LYS A 62 -18.75 -4.65 -4.57
C LYS A 62 -17.66 -3.63 -4.31
N ASN A 63 -18.00 -2.49 -3.70
CA ASN A 63 -17.03 -1.46 -3.37
C ASN A 63 -15.90 -1.98 -2.45
N TYR A 64 -16.25 -2.83 -1.49
CA TYR A 64 -15.29 -3.47 -0.59
C TYR A 64 -14.30 -4.37 -1.34
N ALA A 65 -14.82 -5.30 -2.16
CA ALA A 65 -14.02 -6.23 -2.97
C ALA A 65 -13.09 -5.46 -3.93
N LEU A 66 -13.64 -4.47 -4.64
CA LEU A 66 -12.89 -3.62 -5.57
C LEU A 66 -11.75 -2.87 -4.86
N ASN A 67 -11.97 -2.33 -3.66
CA ASN A 67 -10.93 -1.65 -2.89
C ASN A 67 -9.88 -2.63 -2.37
N ARG A 68 -10.28 -3.81 -1.88
CA ARG A 68 -9.32 -4.82 -1.41
C ARG A 68 -8.44 -5.30 -2.55
N TRP A 69 -9.03 -5.61 -3.70
CA TRP A 69 -8.32 -6.03 -4.90
C TRP A 69 -7.27 -4.99 -5.32
N TYR A 70 -7.70 -3.73 -5.42
CA TYR A 70 -6.82 -2.63 -5.81
C TYR A 70 -5.66 -2.43 -4.84
N ASN A 71 -5.94 -2.43 -3.53
CA ASN A 71 -4.89 -2.28 -2.51
C ASN A 71 -3.95 -3.48 -2.47
N TYR A 72 -4.46 -4.69 -2.64
CA TYR A 72 -3.64 -5.90 -2.65
C TYR A 72 -2.69 -5.92 -3.85
N TRP A 73 -3.21 -5.80 -5.07
CA TRP A 73 -2.38 -5.93 -6.27
C TRP A 73 -1.40 -4.77 -6.45
N SER A 74 -1.81 -3.54 -6.08
CA SER A 74 -0.88 -2.40 -6.07
C SER A 74 0.26 -2.58 -5.06
N ALA A 75 -0.03 -3.04 -3.83
CA ALA A 75 1.01 -3.34 -2.84
C ALA A 75 1.89 -4.52 -3.26
N LYS A 76 1.30 -5.59 -3.83
CA LYS A 76 2.05 -6.76 -4.33
C LYS A 76 3.05 -6.37 -5.41
N ALA A 77 2.67 -5.47 -6.31
CA ALA A 77 3.57 -4.94 -7.33
C ALA A 77 4.74 -4.16 -6.72
N VAL A 78 4.47 -3.27 -5.76
CA VAL A 78 5.52 -2.48 -5.09
C VAL A 78 6.48 -3.38 -4.30
N GLU A 79 5.98 -4.39 -3.60
CA GLU A 79 6.79 -5.41 -2.92
C GLU A 79 7.74 -6.12 -3.90
N GLU A 80 7.22 -6.55 -5.05
CA GLU A 80 8.02 -7.22 -6.08
C GLU A 80 9.07 -6.27 -6.67
N ILE A 81 8.71 -5.01 -6.93
CA ILE A 81 9.62 -3.96 -7.38
C ILE A 81 10.80 -3.79 -6.42
N PHE A 82 10.56 -3.77 -5.11
CA PHE A 82 11.66 -3.74 -4.12
C PHE A 82 12.59 -4.93 -4.31
N CYS A 83 12.02 -6.13 -4.46
CA CYS A 83 12.77 -7.38 -4.58
C CYS A 83 13.49 -7.56 -5.93
N GLU A 84 13.23 -6.73 -6.94
CA GLU A 84 14.00 -6.73 -8.19
C GLU A 84 15.40 -6.12 -8.03
N HIS A 85 15.62 -5.29 -7.01
CA HIS A 85 16.90 -4.65 -6.78
C HIS A 85 17.92 -5.62 -6.18
N SER A 86 19.15 -5.63 -6.71
CA SER A 86 20.18 -6.65 -6.40
C SER A 86 20.57 -6.77 -4.92
N PHE A 87 20.46 -5.68 -4.14
CA PHE A 87 20.75 -5.67 -2.70
C PHE A 87 19.55 -5.94 -1.80
N VAL A 88 18.40 -6.25 -2.38
CA VAL A 88 17.17 -6.61 -1.67
C VAL A 88 16.96 -8.10 -1.74
N LYS A 89 16.69 -8.73 -0.58
CA LYS A 89 16.37 -10.16 -0.50
C LYS A 89 14.93 -10.31 -0.06
N ALA A 90 14.10 -10.93 -0.89
CA ALA A 90 12.73 -11.27 -0.51
C ALA A 90 12.71 -12.15 0.74
N HIS A 91 11.71 -11.96 1.60
CA HIS A 91 11.48 -12.87 2.70
C HIS A 91 11.02 -14.24 2.18
N LEU A 92 11.63 -15.33 2.65
CA LEU A 92 11.34 -16.68 2.13
C LEU A 92 9.90 -17.13 2.43
N ASN A 93 9.32 -16.63 3.51
CA ASN A 93 7.94 -16.92 3.87
C ASN A 93 7.04 -15.73 3.53
N SER A 94 6.32 -15.82 2.41
CA SER A 94 5.36 -14.80 1.96
C SER A 94 4.11 -14.67 2.84
N LYS A 95 3.94 -15.54 3.85
CA LYS A 95 2.88 -15.43 4.86
C LYS A 95 3.33 -14.70 6.13
N ASP A 96 4.60 -14.32 6.22
CA ASP A 96 5.05 -13.45 7.30
C ASP A 96 4.31 -12.11 7.18
N LYS A 97 3.74 -11.64 8.30
CA LYS A 97 2.91 -10.43 8.32
C LYS A 97 3.73 -9.17 8.60
N TYR A 98 5.04 -9.32 8.82
CA TYR A 98 5.89 -8.29 9.43
C TYR A 98 7.14 -7.96 8.63
N VAL A 99 7.54 -8.85 7.72
CA VAL A 99 8.74 -8.69 6.89
C VAL A 99 8.41 -9.12 5.47
N ASP A 100 8.48 -8.15 4.55
CA ASP A 100 8.36 -8.39 3.11
C ASP A 100 9.73 -8.76 2.53
N PHE A 101 10.78 -8.03 2.93
CA PHE A 101 12.12 -8.16 2.38
C PHE A 101 13.21 -7.64 3.33
N TYR A 102 14.46 -7.88 2.96
CA TYR A 102 15.65 -7.37 3.64
C TYR A 102 16.45 -6.46 2.71
N ILE A 103 16.79 -5.26 3.19
CA ILE A 103 17.76 -4.38 2.52
C ILE A 103 19.01 -4.34 3.38
N GLN A 104 20.15 -4.76 2.84
CA GLN A 104 21.42 -4.84 3.60
C GLN A 104 21.27 -5.53 4.98
N LYS A 105 20.55 -6.67 5.01
CA LYS A 105 20.22 -7.47 6.22
C LYS A 105 19.25 -6.82 7.22
N ILE A 106 18.73 -5.62 6.96
CA ILE A 106 17.71 -4.99 7.79
C ILE A 106 16.33 -5.43 7.26
N PRO A 107 15.47 -6.04 8.09
CA PRO A 107 14.13 -6.44 7.66
C PRO A 107 13.24 -5.21 7.50
N PHE A 108 12.37 -5.21 6.50
CA PHE A 108 11.35 -4.21 6.27
C PHE A 108 10.05 -4.84 5.79
N ASP A 109 8.94 -4.23 6.20
CA ASP A 109 7.66 -4.29 5.51
C ASP A 109 7.48 -2.96 4.76
N HIS A 110 6.85 -2.98 3.58
CA HIS A 110 6.53 -1.75 2.86
C HIS A 110 5.07 -1.37 3.07
N LYS A 111 4.78 -0.08 2.96
CA LYS A 111 3.40 0.41 2.97
C LYS A 111 3.21 1.54 1.99
N THR A 112 2.46 1.28 0.93
CA THR A 112 1.97 2.34 0.05
C THR A 112 0.77 3.03 0.67
N THR A 113 0.88 4.33 0.92
CA THR A 113 -0.15 5.15 1.58
C THR A 113 -0.36 6.46 0.85
N VAL A 114 -1.59 6.98 0.88
CA VAL A 114 -1.85 8.35 0.46
C VAL A 114 -1.31 9.32 1.51
N PHE A 115 -0.99 10.54 1.10
CA PHE A 115 -0.70 11.61 2.06
C PHE A 115 -1.92 11.81 2.99
N PRO A 116 -1.73 11.73 4.31
CA PRO A 116 -2.85 11.68 5.23
C PRO A 116 -3.46 13.06 5.47
N LYS A 117 -4.72 13.25 5.04
CA LYS A 117 -5.51 14.46 5.38
C LYS A 117 -5.58 14.72 6.89
N GLY A 118 -5.63 13.65 7.69
CA GLY A 118 -5.66 13.72 9.16
C GLY A 118 -4.36 14.21 9.82
N PHE A 119 -3.25 14.31 9.07
CA PHE A 119 -2.00 14.88 9.59
C PHE A 119 -2.08 16.41 9.74
N LYS A 120 -2.99 17.08 9.02
CA LYS A 120 -3.28 18.53 9.14
C LYS A 120 -2.03 19.42 8.99
N LYS A 121 -1.05 18.98 8.20
CA LYS A 121 0.14 19.74 7.80
C LYS A 121 0.35 19.61 6.30
N SER A 122 1.05 20.57 5.69
CA SER A 122 1.32 20.56 4.25
C SER A 122 2.39 19.53 3.86
N VAL A 123 2.42 19.15 2.59
CA VAL A 123 3.47 18.28 2.05
C VAL A 123 4.87 18.88 2.26
N PRO A 124 5.14 20.17 1.97
CA PRO A 124 6.44 20.78 2.28
C PRO A 124 6.84 20.71 3.76
N TYR A 125 5.89 20.89 4.69
CA TYR A 125 6.16 20.73 6.12
C TYR A 125 6.58 19.29 6.43
N ALA A 126 5.88 18.30 5.88
CA ALA A 126 6.17 16.90 6.12
C ALA A 126 7.53 16.46 5.56
N HIS A 127 8.01 17.08 4.49
CA HIS A 127 9.37 16.84 3.97
C HIS A 127 10.45 17.26 4.97
N THR A 128 10.29 18.43 5.61
CA THR A 128 11.25 18.95 6.59
C THR A 128 11.07 18.33 7.98
N HIS A 129 9.88 17.80 8.29
CA HIS A 129 9.51 17.18 9.56
C HIS A 129 9.17 15.69 9.39
N LYS A 130 10.02 14.96 8.66
CA LYS A 130 9.82 13.54 8.29
C LYS A 130 9.43 12.65 9.48
N LEU A 131 10.08 12.82 10.64
CA LEU A 131 9.81 12.04 11.85
C LEU A 131 8.37 12.25 12.38
N GLU A 132 7.81 13.45 12.31
CA GLU A 132 6.43 13.71 12.75
C GLU A 132 5.43 12.95 11.88
N LEU A 133 5.63 12.96 10.56
CA LEU A 133 4.77 12.21 9.64
C LEU A 133 4.91 10.70 9.88
N ILE A 134 6.13 10.19 10.05
CA ILE A 134 6.36 8.77 10.37
C ILE A 134 5.62 8.39 11.66
N ASN A 135 5.78 9.16 12.74
CA ASN A 135 5.09 8.91 14.01
C ASN A 135 3.57 8.91 13.84
N TRP A 136 3.03 9.88 13.09
CA TRP A 136 1.60 9.92 12.78
C TRP A 136 1.15 8.68 11.99
N LEU A 137 1.94 8.26 10.99
CA LEU A 137 1.65 7.09 10.16
C LEU A 137 1.70 5.78 10.94
N TYR A 138 2.49 5.68 12.03
CA TYR A 138 2.45 4.53 12.95
C TYR A 138 1.27 4.60 13.91
N ALA A 139 0.98 5.77 14.49
CA ALA A 139 -0.13 5.94 15.43
C ALA A 139 -1.51 5.71 14.78
N ASN A 140 -1.66 6.05 13.50
CA ASN A 140 -2.95 6.02 12.79
C ASN A 140 -3.11 4.80 11.86
N GLN A 141 -2.40 3.70 12.12
CA GLN A 141 -2.59 2.46 11.37
C GLN A 141 -3.86 1.73 11.78
N SER A 142 -4.31 0.80 10.93
CA SER A 142 -5.46 -0.07 11.24
C SER A 142 -5.24 -0.81 12.57
N GLN A 143 -6.10 -0.57 13.55
CA GLN A 143 -6.03 -1.05 14.94
C GLN A 143 -6.31 -2.57 15.10
N GLN A 144 -6.30 -3.35 14.02
CA GLN A 144 -6.58 -4.80 14.04
C GLN A 144 -5.28 -5.61 14.01
N GLN A 145 -5.30 -6.88 13.54
CA GLN A 145 -4.14 -7.79 13.46
C GLN A 145 -2.91 -7.28 12.68
N ARG A 146 -2.97 -6.06 12.14
CA ARG A 146 -1.91 -5.38 11.39
C ARG A 146 -1.24 -4.25 12.17
N LYS A 147 -1.60 -4.00 13.44
CA LYS A 147 -0.82 -3.10 14.31
C LYS A 147 0.46 -3.83 14.69
N HIS A 148 1.56 -3.51 14.00
CA HIS A 148 2.88 -3.98 14.36
C HIS A 148 3.90 -2.85 14.28
N LEU A 149 4.93 -3.00 15.10
CA LEU A 149 5.96 -1.99 15.37
C LEU A 149 7.29 -2.50 14.86
N LYS A 150 7.31 -2.77 13.55
CA LYS A 150 8.47 -3.28 12.83
C LYS A 150 8.91 -2.25 11.81
N ASN A 151 10.14 -2.37 11.36
CA ASN A 151 10.71 -1.44 10.40
C ASN A 151 9.82 -1.35 9.15
N ARG A 152 9.57 -0.12 8.69
CA ARG A 152 8.68 0.11 7.56
C ARG A 152 9.20 1.19 6.64
N LEU A 153 9.14 0.91 5.34
CA LEU A 153 9.29 1.92 4.30
C LEU A 153 7.91 2.37 3.82
N PHE A 154 7.62 3.66 3.95
CA PHE A 154 6.36 4.23 3.48
C PHE A 154 6.54 4.80 2.08
N VAL A 155 5.77 4.29 1.11
CA VAL A 155 5.64 4.96 -0.21
C VAL A 155 4.46 5.92 -0.10
N VAL A 156 4.74 7.21 0.07
CA VAL A 156 3.73 8.25 0.30
C VAL A 156 3.35 8.89 -1.02
N LEU A 157 2.10 8.65 -1.43
CA LEU A 157 1.52 9.14 -2.67
C LEU A 157 0.94 10.54 -2.48
N VAL A 158 1.42 11.47 -3.30
CA VAL A 158 0.98 12.86 -3.35
C VAL A 158 0.61 13.19 -4.80
N ASN A 159 -0.63 13.63 -4.99
CA ASN A 159 -1.13 14.21 -6.23
C ASN A 159 -1.31 15.71 -5.95
N MET A 160 -0.45 16.53 -6.54
CA MET A 160 -0.44 17.99 -6.34
C MET A 160 -1.61 18.69 -7.04
N ASN A 161 -2.22 18.03 -8.03
CA ASN A 161 -3.36 18.58 -8.78
C ASN A 161 -4.70 18.33 -8.08
N ASP A 162 -4.84 17.22 -7.33
CA ASP A 162 -6.05 16.92 -6.57
C ASP A 162 -5.76 16.02 -5.35
N GLU A 163 -5.90 16.59 -4.15
CA GLU A 163 -5.72 15.91 -2.86
C GLU A 163 -6.73 14.76 -2.61
N ASN A 164 -7.84 14.72 -3.34
CA ASN A 164 -8.81 13.63 -3.28
C ASN A 164 -8.42 12.43 -4.16
N GLN A 165 -7.41 12.59 -5.03
CA GLN A 165 -7.03 11.60 -6.02
C GLN A 165 -5.67 10.95 -5.77
N HIS A 166 -5.05 11.17 -4.59
CA HIS A 166 -3.82 10.48 -4.20
C HIS A 166 -3.89 8.95 -4.37
N TRP A 167 -5.06 8.34 -4.11
CA TRP A 167 -5.24 6.90 -4.19
C TRP A 167 -5.13 6.35 -5.63
N LYS A 168 -5.40 7.18 -6.66
CA LYS A 168 -5.29 6.77 -8.06
C LYS A 168 -3.84 6.50 -8.46
N LEU A 169 -2.88 7.16 -7.80
CA LEU A 169 -1.45 6.97 -8.03
C LEU A 169 -0.97 5.55 -7.69
N LYS A 170 -1.74 4.75 -6.93
CA LYS A 170 -1.44 3.33 -6.70
C LYS A 170 -1.49 2.49 -7.99
N ALA A 171 -2.18 2.96 -9.03
CA ALA A 171 -2.24 2.28 -10.32
C ALA A 171 -1.02 2.58 -11.21
N GLU A 172 -0.24 3.62 -10.90
CA GLU A 172 0.90 4.06 -11.71
C GLU A 172 2.15 3.22 -11.40
N ILE A 173 2.08 1.90 -11.65
CA ILE A 173 3.07 0.91 -11.23
C ILE A 173 4.45 1.16 -11.85
N LEU A 174 4.52 1.49 -13.14
CA LEU A 174 5.79 1.75 -13.82
C LEU A 174 6.49 3.00 -13.25
N TRP A 175 5.71 4.04 -12.95
CA TRP A 175 6.21 5.25 -12.30
C TRP A 175 6.68 4.98 -10.86
N LEU A 176 5.91 4.19 -10.09
CA LEU A 176 6.33 3.75 -8.75
C LEU A 176 7.61 2.92 -8.80
N LYS A 177 7.80 2.11 -9.85
CA LYS A 177 9.04 1.35 -10.08
C LYS A 177 10.25 2.27 -10.21
N GLU A 178 10.14 3.34 -10.98
CA GLU A 178 11.22 4.34 -11.13
C GLU A 178 11.58 4.99 -9.80
N ILE A 179 10.57 5.40 -9.03
CA ILE A 179 10.74 6.05 -7.72
C ILE A 179 11.42 5.10 -6.72
N VAL A 180 10.91 3.88 -6.58
CA VAL A 180 11.48 2.89 -5.65
C VAL A 180 12.91 2.52 -6.07
N SER A 181 13.17 2.37 -7.38
CA SER A 181 14.52 2.09 -7.89
C SER A 181 15.48 3.25 -7.62
N ALA A 182 15.02 4.51 -7.73
CA ALA A 182 15.83 5.69 -7.39
C ALA A 182 16.16 5.74 -5.89
N TYR A 183 15.19 5.44 -5.03
CA TYR A 183 15.41 5.33 -3.59
C TYR A 183 16.46 4.26 -3.27
N LEU A 184 16.33 3.06 -3.83
CA LEU A 184 17.23 1.94 -3.55
C LEU A 184 18.67 2.18 -4.01
N ARG A 185 18.88 2.91 -5.13
CA ARG A 185 20.22 3.30 -5.60
C ARG A 185 20.99 4.19 -4.62
N THR A 186 20.27 4.96 -3.80
CA THR A 186 20.85 5.91 -2.83
C THR A 186 20.58 5.50 -1.39
N PHE A 187 20.16 4.25 -1.18
CA PHE A 187 19.78 3.75 0.12
C PHE A 187 21.00 3.65 1.04
N GLU A 188 20.93 4.37 2.16
CA GLU A 188 21.93 4.36 3.21
C GLU A 188 21.23 4.13 4.56
N PRO A 189 21.57 3.06 5.29
CA PRO A 189 20.97 2.77 6.59
C PRO A 189 21.06 3.93 7.60
N GLN A 190 22.05 4.81 7.47
CA GLN A 190 22.24 5.97 8.34
C GLN A 190 21.19 7.08 8.10
N LYS A 191 20.55 7.12 6.92
CA LYS A 191 19.50 8.09 6.57
C LYS A 191 18.11 7.69 7.08
N LEU A 192 17.97 6.45 7.58
CA LEU A 192 16.75 5.94 8.17
C LEU A 192 16.40 6.71 9.45
N THR A 193 15.13 7.06 9.58
CA THR A 193 14.61 7.60 10.83
C THR A 193 14.52 6.47 11.85
N SER A 194 15.29 6.60 12.93
CA SER A 194 15.28 5.68 14.06
C SER A 194 14.55 6.32 15.24
N PHE A 195 13.60 5.61 15.82
CA PHE A 195 12.85 6.07 16.99
C PHE A 195 12.37 4.88 17.82
N THR A 196 12.06 5.13 19.08
CA THR A 196 11.50 4.12 19.98
C THR A 196 9.98 4.27 20.01
N PHE A 197 9.26 3.19 19.77
CA PHE A 197 7.79 3.15 19.91
C PHE A 197 7.41 1.89 20.68
N GLU A 198 6.63 2.05 21.76
CA GLU A 198 6.25 0.97 22.70
C GLU A 198 7.44 0.04 23.04
N ASN A 199 8.60 0.63 23.40
CA ASN A 199 9.85 -0.05 23.80
C ASN A 199 10.58 -0.85 22.72
N SER A 200 10.22 -0.69 21.44
CA SER A 200 10.97 -1.27 20.31
C SER A 200 11.70 -0.19 19.53
N ALA A 201 12.97 -0.41 19.22
CA ALA A 201 13.71 0.42 18.28
C ALA A 201 13.24 0.13 16.85
N ILE A 202 12.69 1.14 16.18
CA ILE A 202 12.13 1.05 14.84
C ILE A 202 12.98 1.87 13.89
N LYS A 203 13.26 1.31 12.70
CA LYS A 203 13.80 2.04 11.56
C LYS A 203 12.72 2.23 10.51
N ALA A 204 12.52 3.47 10.08
CA ALA A 204 11.56 3.79 9.04
C ALA A 204 12.07 4.86 8.10
N ASP A 205 11.45 4.96 6.94
CA ASP A 205 11.71 6.05 6.01
C ASP A 205 10.49 6.34 5.13
N ILE A 206 10.52 7.48 4.45
CA ILE A 206 9.51 7.89 3.48
C ILE A 206 10.14 7.96 2.10
N ILE A 207 9.52 7.24 1.17
CA ILE A 207 9.73 7.33 -0.27
C ILE A 207 8.61 8.20 -0.82
N TRP A 208 8.96 9.41 -1.25
CA TRP A 208 7.98 10.37 -1.77
C TRP A 208 7.66 10.08 -3.23
N ALA A 209 6.39 9.84 -3.52
CA ALA A 209 5.86 9.67 -4.86
C ALA A 209 4.92 10.84 -5.16
N VAL A 210 5.48 11.91 -5.73
CA VAL A 210 4.79 13.19 -5.98
C VAL A 210 4.54 13.36 -7.48
N LYS A 211 3.27 13.58 -7.86
CA LYS A 211 2.84 13.80 -9.24
C LYS A 211 1.91 15.01 -9.34
#